data_AF-A0A3B0WU99-F1
#
_entry.id   AF-A0A3B0WU99-F1
#
_cell.length_a   1.000
_cell.length_b   1.000
_cell.length_c   1.000
_cell.angle_alpha   90.00
_cell.angle_beta   90.00
_cell.angle_gamma   90.00
#
_symmetry.space_group_name_H-M   'P 1'
#
loop_
_entity.id
_entity.type
_entity.pdbx_description
1 polymer ?
#
loop_
_entity_poly.entity_id
_entity_poly.type
_entity_poly.pdbx_seq_one_letter_code
_entity_poly.pdbx_strand_id
1 'polypeptide(L)'
;MINNVIRGAKQYSLALVIFIVGSTNTYATKVDIAQTPLFLGASVQPNVFFLLDDSGSMDWEILTSRHWVFAAYDPDIYKHNAGAHFAGDDFDSRDFDDLDFPDALRTDGQFYSFGNNNYRRFVFMYASDNAYTIRCSNTGFQTMEACNQTHGAALPDDYDWRYRESSLNVTYYNPSVDYKPWNGPCGSSGEPCADSDYRAARNNPKVCGTCSTGTRDMVTNGNSKGGPFVYDVWIDDSGFTGDRPRRGDNFNETGVAAGVGVEAAPNTWMDLWDSHVKITVDSGSITVSKVSYDPQTSGEVSPGLNKTIVDLGAGTIGTAGVCYDILGSKNDAIAAFTADSLAATNGPNCRTIAEAQTNIANWYSYSRRRMFGAKNAITAVVDAQPRFRYGITKFRNQNMFTEV
;
A
#
# COMPACT_ATOMS: atom_id res chain seq x y z
N MET A 1 -3.45 45.67 -119.62
CA MET A 1 -2.14 44.98 -119.59
C MET A 1 -2.05 44.22 -118.27
N ILE A 2 -1.69 42.92 -118.33
CA ILE A 2 -1.36 42.02 -117.20
C ILE A 2 -2.61 41.62 -116.37
N ASN A 3 -3.34 40.53 -116.60
CA ASN A 3 -3.01 39.15 -117.01
C ASN A 3 -1.79 38.55 -116.31
N ASN A 4 -2.10 37.57 -115.44
CA ASN A 4 -1.25 36.42 -115.09
C ASN A 4 0.00 36.71 -114.27
N VAL A 5 -0.05 36.54 -112.93
CA VAL A 5 0.74 35.53 -112.19
C VAL A 5 0.06 35.24 -110.84
N ILE A 6 -1.09 34.58 -110.84
CA ILE A 6 -1.48 33.71 -109.71
C ILE A 6 -0.75 32.40 -109.96
N ARG A 7 0.41 32.15 -109.33
CA ARG A 7 1.08 30.83 -109.16
C ARG A 7 2.49 31.05 -108.59
N GLY A 8 2.62 31.09 -107.27
CA GLY A 8 3.94 31.11 -106.62
C GLY A 8 3.87 31.06 -105.09
N ALA A 9 2.86 31.67 -104.49
CA ALA A 9 2.74 31.75 -103.02
C ALA A 9 2.13 30.50 -102.34
N LYS A 10 1.78 29.45 -103.08
CA LYS A 10 1.14 28.21 -102.55
C LYS A 10 2.06 26.98 -102.50
N GLN A 11 3.38 27.14 -102.70
CA GLN A 11 4.34 26.02 -102.68
C GLN A 11 5.42 26.08 -101.59
N TYR A 12 5.33 27.02 -100.64
CA TYR A 12 6.20 27.02 -99.44
C TYR A 12 5.50 26.55 -98.17
N SER A 13 4.26 26.05 -98.25
CA SER A 13 3.49 25.54 -97.10
C SER A 13 3.59 24.03 -96.89
N LEU A 14 4.39 23.29 -97.67
CA LEU A 14 4.50 21.82 -97.56
C LEU A 14 5.92 21.29 -97.31
N ALA A 15 6.95 22.14 -97.24
CA ALA A 15 8.33 21.72 -96.96
C ALA A 15 8.81 22.05 -95.52
N LEU A 16 8.01 22.76 -94.72
CA LEU A 16 8.33 23.06 -93.32
C LEU A 16 7.57 22.18 -92.30
N VAL A 17 6.71 21.27 -92.79
CA VAL A 17 5.87 20.40 -91.94
C VAL A 17 6.41 18.97 -91.85
N ILE A 18 7.47 18.63 -92.58
CA ILE A 18 8.14 17.30 -92.54
C ILE A 18 9.61 17.47 -92.13
N PHE A 19 9.84 18.22 -91.05
CA PHE A 19 11.07 18.12 -90.25
C PHE A 19 10.72 18.08 -88.75
N ILE A 20 9.60 17.41 -88.44
CA ILE A 20 9.31 16.87 -87.11
C ILE A 20 9.40 15.35 -87.24
N VAL A 21 10.60 14.76 -87.14
CA VAL A 21 10.82 13.44 -86.52
C VAL A 21 12.31 13.34 -86.20
N GLY A 22 12.72 13.51 -84.94
CA GLY A 22 14.11 13.21 -84.58
C GLY A 22 14.66 13.74 -83.25
N SER A 23 13.96 14.61 -82.53
CA SER A 23 14.42 15.09 -81.22
C SER A 23 13.34 14.86 -80.16
N THR A 24 13.20 13.60 -79.76
CA THR A 24 12.58 13.28 -78.47
C THR A 24 13.46 13.87 -77.37
N ASN A 25 13.13 15.06 -76.89
CA ASN A 25 13.60 15.50 -75.59
C ASN A 25 12.95 14.59 -74.56
N THR A 26 13.71 13.59 -74.12
CA THR A 26 13.42 12.82 -72.91
C THR A 26 13.50 13.78 -71.74
N TYR A 27 12.38 14.41 -71.39
CA TYR A 27 12.18 14.85 -70.02
C TYR A 27 12.01 13.58 -69.21
N ALA A 28 13.11 13.09 -68.65
CA ALA A 28 13.04 12.25 -67.47
C ALA A 28 12.39 13.12 -66.40
N THR A 29 11.06 12.99 -66.26
CA THR A 29 10.41 13.36 -65.02
C THR A 29 11.19 12.65 -63.92
N LYS A 30 11.61 13.39 -62.88
CA LYS A 30 12.12 12.73 -61.68
C LYS A 30 11.02 11.76 -61.27
N VAL A 31 11.29 10.47 -61.37
CA VAL A 31 10.55 9.50 -60.58
C VAL A 31 10.79 9.97 -59.15
N ASP A 32 9.75 10.50 -58.54
CA ASP A 32 9.75 10.89 -57.14
C ASP A 32 9.75 9.58 -56.34
N ILE A 33 10.92 8.93 -56.32
CA ILE A 33 11.15 7.75 -55.52
C ILE A 33 11.13 8.28 -54.10
N ALA A 34 10.08 7.91 -53.36
CA ALA A 34 9.91 8.29 -51.97
C ALA A 34 11.24 8.10 -51.20
N GLN A 35 11.83 9.22 -50.79
CA GLN A 35 13.08 9.23 -50.01
C GLN A 35 12.82 8.85 -48.54
N THR A 36 11.55 8.76 -48.16
CA THR A 36 11.10 8.06 -46.97
C THR A 36 10.77 6.63 -47.37
N PRO A 37 11.33 5.61 -46.70
CA PRO A 37 10.94 4.22 -46.96
C PRO A 37 9.42 4.10 -46.93
N LEU A 38 8.85 3.48 -47.96
CA LEU A 38 7.46 3.04 -47.93
C LEU A 38 7.38 2.02 -46.81
N PHE A 39 6.94 2.43 -45.62
CA PHE A 39 6.55 1.53 -44.56
C PHE A 39 5.29 0.78 -45.04
N LEU A 40 5.47 -0.20 -45.92
CA LEU A 40 4.50 -1.27 -46.09
C LEU A 40 4.75 -2.22 -44.93
N GLY A 41 3.91 -2.09 -43.93
CA GLY A 41 3.72 -3.08 -42.90
C GLY A 41 2.64 -2.56 -42.01
N ALA A 42 1.45 -3.17 -42.03
CA ALA A 42 0.52 -3.01 -40.94
C ALA A 42 1.32 -3.09 -39.64
N SER A 43 1.37 -2.00 -38.87
CA SER A 43 1.98 -2.05 -37.54
C SER A 43 1.19 -3.12 -36.80
N VAL A 44 1.73 -4.34 -36.72
CA VAL A 44 1.07 -5.43 -36.02
C VAL A 44 0.93 -4.94 -34.60
N GLN A 45 -0.32 -4.84 -34.16
CA GLN A 45 -0.62 -4.34 -32.83
C GLN A 45 0.16 -5.18 -31.81
N PRO A 46 1.07 -4.60 -31.01
CA PRO A 46 1.84 -5.37 -30.05
C PRO A 46 0.92 -6.10 -29.09
N ASN A 47 1.26 -7.34 -28.77
CA ASN A 47 0.52 -8.14 -27.80
C ASN A 47 1.26 -8.13 -26.47
N VAL A 48 0.61 -7.69 -25.41
CA VAL A 48 1.06 -7.82 -24.03
C VAL A 48 0.23 -8.90 -23.37
N PHE A 49 0.89 -9.81 -22.65
CA PHE A 49 0.21 -10.89 -21.96
C PHE A 49 0.51 -10.82 -20.46
N PHE A 50 -0.55 -10.69 -19.66
CA PHE A 50 -0.47 -10.75 -18.20
C PHE A 50 -0.71 -12.19 -17.73
N LEU A 51 0.26 -12.74 -17.00
CA LEU A 51 0.09 -13.95 -16.21
C LEU A 51 0.00 -13.55 -14.74
N LEU A 52 -1.15 -13.78 -14.13
CA LEU A 52 -1.40 -13.39 -12.74
C LEU A 52 -1.35 -14.60 -11.83
N ASP A 53 -0.61 -14.50 -10.74
CA ASP A 53 -0.79 -15.44 -9.63
C ASP A 53 -2.19 -15.25 -9.06
N ASP A 54 -2.98 -16.32 -9.03
CA ASP A 54 -4.33 -16.34 -8.45
C ASP A 54 -4.31 -17.24 -7.19
N SER A 55 -3.18 -17.32 -6.50
CA SER A 55 -3.11 -17.92 -5.17
C SER A 55 -3.84 -17.05 -4.16
N GLY A 56 -4.45 -17.62 -3.12
CA GLY A 56 -5.11 -16.77 -2.11
C GLY A 56 -4.15 -16.00 -1.21
N SER A 57 -2.82 -16.10 -1.42
CA SER A 57 -1.87 -15.13 -0.86
C SER A 57 -2.01 -13.74 -1.47
N MET A 58 -2.63 -13.65 -2.64
CA MET A 58 -2.96 -12.38 -3.29
C MET A 58 -4.13 -11.66 -2.60
N ASP A 59 -4.90 -12.35 -1.76
CA ASP A 59 -5.98 -11.75 -0.99
C ASP A 59 -5.51 -11.17 0.35
N TRP A 60 -4.28 -11.47 0.77
CA TRP A 60 -3.74 -11.02 2.04
C TRP A 60 -3.72 -9.50 2.15
N GLU A 61 -4.04 -9.03 3.35
CA GLU A 61 -4.09 -7.62 3.74
C GLU A 61 -2.82 -7.18 4.49
N ILE A 62 -2.03 -8.15 4.94
CA ILE A 62 -0.76 -7.93 5.62
C ILE A 62 0.37 -8.42 4.72
N LEU A 63 1.30 -7.52 4.41
CA LEU A 63 2.53 -7.81 3.72
C LEU A 63 3.67 -7.06 4.40
N THR A 64 4.45 -7.74 5.24
CA THR A 64 5.51 -7.09 6.01
C THR A 64 6.84 -7.06 5.27
N SER A 65 7.63 -6.01 5.48
CA SER A 65 9.07 -6.07 5.24
C SER A 65 9.76 -6.92 6.32
N ARG A 66 11.06 -7.14 6.17
CA ARG A 66 11.84 -7.92 7.14
C ARG A 66 11.81 -7.22 8.50
N HIS A 67 11.45 -7.96 9.55
CA HIS A 67 11.37 -7.43 10.92
C HIS A 67 11.57 -8.52 11.96
N TRP A 68 11.90 -8.11 13.18
CA TRP A 68 11.83 -8.98 14.35
C TRP A 68 10.42 -8.93 14.96
N VAL A 69 9.89 -10.06 15.39
CA VAL A 69 8.58 -10.12 16.09
C VAL A 69 8.65 -9.42 17.45
N PHE A 70 7.51 -8.99 17.98
CA PHE A 70 7.44 -8.29 19.29
C PHE A 70 8.15 -9.05 20.42
N ALA A 71 8.07 -10.38 20.40
CA ALA A 71 8.68 -11.25 21.38
C ALA A 71 10.22 -11.12 21.44
N ALA A 72 10.87 -10.53 20.44
CA ALA A 72 12.31 -10.25 20.47
C ALA A 72 12.66 -8.98 21.26
N TYR A 73 11.69 -8.09 21.47
CA TYR A 73 11.89 -6.78 22.08
C TYR A 73 11.29 -6.66 23.49
N ASP A 74 10.15 -7.30 23.74
CA ASP A 74 9.39 -7.13 24.97
C ASP A 74 10.11 -7.71 26.20
N PRO A 75 10.56 -6.87 27.16
CA PRO A 75 11.26 -7.33 28.35
C PRO A 75 10.41 -8.21 29.28
N ASP A 76 9.08 -8.08 29.21
CA ASP A 76 8.14 -8.80 30.07
C ASP A 76 7.09 -9.54 29.26
N ILE A 77 7.56 -10.43 28.39
CA ILE A 77 6.71 -11.29 27.55
C ILE A 77 5.73 -12.15 28.38
N TYR A 78 5.98 -12.33 29.67
CA TYR A 78 5.13 -13.09 30.59
C TYR A 78 3.83 -12.37 30.91
N LYS A 79 3.86 -11.06 31.20
CA LYS A 79 2.65 -10.24 31.42
C LYS A 79 1.71 -10.22 30.21
N HIS A 80 2.27 -10.31 29.00
CA HIS A 80 1.50 -10.32 27.75
C HIS A 80 0.98 -11.71 27.34
N ASN A 81 1.34 -12.77 28.07
CA ASN A 81 0.95 -14.17 27.83
C ASN A 81 0.04 -14.75 28.94
N ALA A 82 -0.81 -13.95 29.58
CA ALA A 82 -1.76 -14.42 30.60
C ALA A 82 -2.79 -15.42 30.02
N GLY A 83 -2.37 -16.66 29.84
CA GLY A 83 -3.09 -17.69 29.10
C GLY A 83 -2.16 -18.83 28.67
N ALA A 84 -1.55 -19.50 29.66
CA ALA A 84 -0.85 -20.77 29.59
C ALA A 84 0.46 -20.80 28.77
N HIS A 85 1.60 -20.78 29.48
CA HIS A 85 2.61 -21.85 29.39
C HIS A 85 3.73 -21.77 30.42
N PHE A 86 3.82 -20.67 31.19
CA PHE A 86 4.93 -20.50 32.14
C PHE A 86 4.43 -20.25 33.57
N ALA A 87 3.13 -20.44 33.82
CA ALA A 87 2.50 -20.32 35.14
C ALA A 87 2.44 -21.66 35.91
N GLY A 88 3.03 -22.72 35.36
CA GLY A 88 3.11 -24.03 36.01
C GLY A 88 4.51 -24.55 35.87
N ASP A 89 5.09 -24.91 37.02
CA ASP A 89 6.46 -25.36 37.30
C ASP A 89 7.60 -24.32 37.13
N ASP A 90 8.26 -24.04 38.26
CA ASP A 90 9.68 -23.68 38.49
C ASP A 90 10.55 -23.14 37.31
N PHE A 91 10.01 -22.27 36.46
CA PHE A 91 10.72 -21.69 35.33
C PHE A 91 10.96 -20.19 35.58
N ASP A 92 12.23 -19.84 35.80
CA ASP A 92 12.73 -18.50 36.07
C ASP A 92 12.62 -17.62 34.81
N SER A 93 12.31 -16.32 34.95
CA SER A 93 12.32 -15.36 33.82
C SER A 93 13.67 -15.31 33.12
N ARG A 94 14.74 -15.71 33.83
CA ARG A 94 16.11 -15.87 33.34
C ARG A 94 16.27 -16.96 32.27
N ASP A 95 15.39 -17.97 32.20
CA ASP A 95 15.49 -18.99 31.14
C ASP A 95 15.04 -18.46 29.77
N PHE A 96 14.30 -17.34 29.72
CA PHE A 96 14.00 -16.66 28.45
C PHE A 96 15.14 -15.77 27.97
N ASP A 97 16.07 -15.40 28.85
CA ASP A 97 17.23 -14.59 28.48
C ASP A 97 18.26 -15.39 27.67
N ASP A 98 18.29 -16.71 27.85
CA ASP A 98 19.15 -17.68 27.14
C ASP A 98 18.45 -18.41 25.97
N LEU A 99 17.12 -18.41 25.91
CA LEU A 99 16.40 -18.80 24.69
C LEU A 99 16.56 -17.67 23.66
N ASP A 100 17.72 -17.67 22.99
CA ASP A 100 17.87 -17.15 21.64
C ASP A 100 16.61 -17.59 20.87
N PHE A 101 15.79 -16.64 20.42
CA PHE A 101 14.75 -16.91 19.43
C PHE A 101 15.36 -16.58 18.07
N PRO A 102 16.27 -17.40 17.51
CA PRO A 102 16.89 -17.10 16.21
C PRO A 102 15.82 -17.04 15.10
N ASP A 103 14.69 -17.71 15.30
CA ASP A 103 13.53 -17.72 14.40
C ASP A 103 12.56 -16.55 14.62
N ALA A 104 12.89 -15.56 15.47
CA ALA A 104 12.08 -14.36 15.67
C ALA A 104 12.16 -13.38 14.49
N LEU A 105 13.15 -13.52 13.63
CA LEU A 105 13.26 -12.73 12.41
C LEU A 105 12.30 -13.26 11.35
N ARG A 106 11.49 -12.38 10.76
CA ARG A 106 10.57 -12.68 9.67
C ARG A 106 11.04 -12.05 8.36
N THR A 107 10.97 -12.83 7.29
CA THR A 107 11.37 -12.43 5.93
C THR A 107 10.36 -12.89 4.87
N ASP A 108 9.25 -13.49 5.29
CA ASP A 108 8.26 -14.16 4.44
C ASP A 108 7.02 -13.30 4.15
N GLY A 109 7.06 -12.03 4.56
CA GLY A 109 5.99 -11.06 4.33
C GLY A 109 4.78 -11.23 5.24
N GLN A 110 4.87 -12.05 6.29
CA GLN A 110 3.78 -12.28 7.22
C GLN A 110 4.03 -11.57 8.55
N PHE A 111 2.96 -11.23 9.25
CA PHE A 111 3.06 -10.68 10.60
C PHE A 111 2.84 -11.79 11.61
N TYR A 112 3.69 -11.86 12.62
CA TYR A 112 3.69 -12.94 13.58
C TYR A 112 3.41 -12.41 14.97
N SER A 113 2.57 -13.16 15.69
CA SER A 113 2.42 -12.98 17.12
C SER A 113 2.58 -14.29 17.88
N PHE A 114 2.80 -14.20 19.16
CA PHE A 114 2.89 -15.34 20.06
C PHE A 114 1.61 -15.42 20.90
N GLY A 115 1.01 -16.59 20.98
CA GLY A 115 -0.16 -16.83 21.83
C GLY A 115 -0.65 -18.27 21.73
N ASN A 116 -1.15 -18.85 22.83
CA ASN A 116 -1.40 -20.30 22.97
C ASN A 116 -0.21 -21.17 22.49
N ASN A 117 0.98 -20.92 23.06
CA ASN A 117 2.12 -21.83 22.96
C ASN A 117 2.76 -21.91 21.57
N ASN A 118 2.40 -20.99 20.68
CA ASN A 118 2.94 -21.00 19.32
C ASN A 118 2.88 -19.61 18.68
N TYR A 119 3.69 -19.48 17.63
CA TYR A 119 3.62 -18.42 16.67
C TYR A 119 2.34 -18.53 15.82
N ARG A 120 1.49 -17.52 15.94
CA ARG A 120 0.32 -17.27 15.11
C ARG A 120 0.70 -16.35 13.96
N ARG A 121 0.26 -16.72 12.76
CA ARG A 121 0.55 -16.00 11.51
C ARG A 121 -0.65 -15.18 11.10
N PHE A 122 -0.51 -13.87 11.06
CA PHE A 122 -1.55 -12.95 10.65
C PHE A 122 -1.30 -12.49 9.22
N VAL A 123 -2.29 -12.74 8.37
CA VAL A 123 -2.27 -12.32 6.96
C VAL A 123 -3.47 -11.46 6.59
N PHE A 124 -4.44 -11.35 7.51
CA PHE A 124 -5.61 -10.48 7.39
C PHE A 124 -5.77 -9.64 8.65
N MET A 125 -6.24 -8.43 8.47
CA MET A 125 -6.61 -7.55 9.59
C MET A 125 -8.08 -7.74 9.91
N TYR A 126 -8.91 -7.77 8.87
CA TYR A 126 -10.35 -7.84 8.99
C TYR A 126 -10.87 -9.27 8.82
N ALA A 127 -11.97 -9.61 9.50
CA ALA A 127 -12.53 -10.97 9.54
C ALA A 127 -13.53 -11.24 8.40
N SER A 128 -14.03 -10.20 7.73
CA SER A 128 -15.02 -10.29 6.67
C SER A 128 -14.38 -10.42 5.28
N ASP A 129 -15.04 -11.16 4.38
CA ASP A 129 -14.73 -11.14 2.94
C ASP A 129 -13.34 -11.70 2.55
N ASN A 130 -12.82 -12.65 3.32
CA ASN A 130 -11.51 -13.25 3.08
C ASN A 130 -11.62 -14.52 2.22
N ALA A 131 -10.59 -14.79 1.41
CA ALA A 131 -10.45 -15.99 0.57
C ALA A 131 -10.65 -17.32 1.29
N TYR A 132 -10.36 -17.33 2.59
CA TYR A 132 -10.36 -18.51 3.43
C TYR A 132 -11.17 -18.23 4.68
N THR A 133 -11.93 -19.24 5.13
CA THR A 133 -12.55 -19.22 6.46
C THR A 133 -11.44 -19.24 7.50
N ILE A 134 -11.10 -18.06 8.00
CA ILE A 134 -10.04 -17.91 9.00
C ILE A 134 -10.69 -17.77 10.37
N ARG A 135 -10.33 -18.70 11.24
CA ARG A 135 -10.73 -18.72 12.64
C ARG A 135 -9.50 -18.41 13.45
N CYS A 136 -9.66 -17.66 14.54
CA CYS A 136 -8.57 -17.53 15.47
C CYS A 136 -8.27 -18.90 16.11
N SER A 137 -7.16 -19.51 15.70
CA SER A 137 -6.72 -20.84 16.09
C SER A 137 -5.20 -20.84 16.34
N ASN A 138 -4.68 -21.95 16.84
CA ASN A 138 -3.25 -22.08 17.16
C ASN A 138 -2.40 -22.43 15.93
N THR A 139 -3.01 -22.72 14.77
CA THR A 139 -2.30 -23.16 13.57
C THR A 139 -2.89 -22.54 12.29
N GLY A 140 -2.04 -22.26 11.33
CA GLY A 140 -2.44 -21.67 10.04
C GLY A 140 -2.52 -20.15 10.05
N PHE A 141 -3.15 -19.59 9.02
CA PHE A 141 -3.35 -18.16 8.81
C PHE A 141 -4.49 -17.63 9.67
N GLN A 142 -4.29 -16.44 10.25
CA GLN A 142 -5.15 -15.81 11.25
C GLN A 142 -5.59 -14.42 10.78
N THR A 143 -6.69 -13.94 11.36
CA THR A 143 -7.20 -12.57 11.21
C THR A 143 -7.07 -11.84 12.55
N MET A 144 -6.65 -10.58 12.53
CA MET A 144 -6.55 -9.77 13.76
C MET A 144 -7.94 -9.61 14.41
N GLU A 145 -8.95 -9.21 13.63
CA GLU A 145 -10.31 -8.93 14.11
C GLU A 145 -11.02 -10.18 14.68
N ALA A 146 -10.95 -11.34 14.02
CA ALA A 146 -11.62 -12.53 14.57
C ALA A 146 -10.92 -13.03 15.84
N CYS A 147 -9.60 -12.87 15.92
CA CYS A 147 -8.87 -13.15 17.14
C CYS A 147 -9.32 -12.25 18.29
N ASN A 148 -9.61 -10.98 18.03
CA ASN A 148 -10.07 -10.05 19.05
C ASN A 148 -11.46 -10.39 19.59
N GLN A 149 -12.34 -10.91 18.75
CA GLN A 149 -13.70 -11.24 19.15
C GLN A 149 -13.82 -12.58 19.89
N THR A 150 -12.86 -13.50 19.71
CA THR A 150 -13.02 -14.90 20.14
C THR A 150 -11.96 -15.40 21.11
N HIS A 151 -10.86 -14.65 21.33
CA HIS A 151 -9.79 -15.05 22.25
C HIS A 151 -9.67 -14.11 23.43
N GLY A 152 -9.48 -14.68 24.62
CA GLY A 152 -9.17 -13.94 25.85
C GLY A 152 -7.67 -13.65 26.05
N ALA A 153 -6.83 -13.86 25.04
CA ALA A 153 -5.40 -13.56 25.10
C ALA A 153 -5.10 -12.20 24.44
N ALA A 154 -4.06 -11.51 24.91
CA ALA A 154 -3.60 -10.28 24.28
C ALA A 154 -3.23 -10.52 22.81
N LEU A 155 -3.56 -9.57 21.95
CA LEU A 155 -3.34 -9.65 20.50
C LEU A 155 -2.29 -8.65 20.05
N PRO A 156 -1.76 -8.76 18.82
CA PRO A 156 -0.84 -7.76 18.27
C PRO A 156 -1.30 -6.33 18.49
N ASP A 157 -2.59 -6.09 18.38
CA ASP A 157 -3.19 -4.78 18.59
C ASP A 157 -3.03 -4.23 20.03
N ASP A 158 -2.66 -5.06 21.01
CA ASP A 158 -2.32 -4.69 22.39
C ASP A 158 -0.82 -4.35 22.57
N TYR A 159 0.08 -5.07 21.89
CA TYR A 159 1.52 -5.03 22.20
C TYR A 159 2.45 -4.80 21.01
N ASP A 160 1.99 -4.90 19.76
CA ASP A 160 2.78 -4.65 18.56
C ASP A 160 2.02 -3.76 17.57
N TRP A 161 2.30 -2.46 17.65
CA TRP A 161 1.65 -1.43 16.85
C TRP A 161 2.08 -1.45 15.38
N ARG A 162 3.21 -2.08 15.08
CA ARG A 162 3.96 -1.94 13.83
C ARG A 162 3.21 -2.44 12.60
N TYR A 163 2.23 -3.32 12.77
CA TYR A 163 1.39 -3.79 11.66
C TYR A 163 0.49 -2.68 11.06
N ARG A 164 0.25 -1.58 11.81
CA ARG A 164 -0.50 -0.39 11.37
C ARG A 164 0.39 0.71 10.79
N GLU A 165 1.66 0.40 10.54
CA GLU A 165 2.63 1.31 9.93
C GLU A 165 2.98 0.78 8.53
N SER A 166 2.89 1.64 7.52
CA SER A 166 3.00 1.23 6.10
C SER A 166 4.43 1.05 5.56
N SER A 167 5.46 1.45 6.29
CA SER A 167 6.86 1.13 6.02
C SER A 167 7.19 -0.32 6.41
N LEU A 168 6.52 -0.87 7.43
CA LEU A 168 6.55 -2.32 7.71
C LEU A 168 5.49 -3.08 6.92
N ASN A 169 4.21 -2.84 7.19
CA ASN A 169 3.11 -3.49 6.50
C ASN A 169 2.79 -2.72 5.21
N VAL A 170 3.44 -3.06 4.11
CA VAL A 170 3.42 -2.24 2.87
C VAL A 170 2.04 -2.16 2.21
N THR A 171 1.10 -3.03 2.56
CA THR A 171 -0.30 -2.96 2.13
C THR A 171 -1.16 -2.09 3.03
N TYR A 172 -0.68 -1.67 4.19
CA TYR A 172 -1.40 -0.78 5.10
C TYR A 172 -1.49 0.65 4.58
N TYR A 173 -2.38 1.43 5.17
CA TYR A 173 -2.59 2.82 4.81
C TYR A 173 -1.32 3.65 4.99
N ASN A 174 -0.98 4.43 3.96
CA ASN A 174 0.08 5.42 3.98
C ASN A 174 -0.52 6.81 3.80
N PRO A 175 -0.43 7.72 4.80
CA PRO A 175 -0.97 9.06 4.68
C PRO A 175 -0.30 9.87 3.55
N SER A 176 0.93 9.54 3.15
CA SER A 176 1.61 10.21 2.03
C SER A 176 1.11 9.78 0.64
N VAL A 177 0.23 8.78 0.55
CA VAL A 177 -0.33 8.27 -0.71
C VAL A 177 -1.74 8.82 -0.91
N ASP A 178 -2.04 9.24 -2.14
CA ASP A 178 -3.38 9.60 -2.58
C ASP A 178 -4.05 8.40 -3.25
N TYR A 179 -4.83 7.65 -2.46
CA TYR A 179 -5.51 6.44 -2.90
C TYR A 179 -6.74 6.82 -3.74
N LYS A 180 -6.72 6.39 -5.00
CA LYS A 180 -7.82 6.62 -5.95
C LYS A 180 -8.62 5.35 -6.23
N PRO A 181 -9.89 5.49 -6.61
CA PRO A 181 -10.66 4.40 -7.20
C PRO A 181 -9.92 3.79 -8.39
N TRP A 182 -10.10 2.49 -8.64
CA TRP A 182 -9.50 1.83 -9.80
C TRP A 182 -9.91 2.51 -11.10
N ASN A 183 -8.99 2.56 -12.05
CA ASN A 183 -9.38 2.91 -13.41
C ASN A 183 -10.18 1.75 -14.01
N GLY A 184 -11.45 2.00 -14.34
CA GLY A 184 -12.31 1.01 -14.97
C GLY A 184 -13.72 0.94 -14.36
N PRO A 185 -14.56 0.03 -14.89
CA PRO A 185 -15.94 -0.06 -14.47
C PRO A 185 -16.09 -0.86 -13.17
N CYS A 186 -16.59 -0.20 -12.13
CA CYS A 186 -17.02 -0.87 -10.90
C CYS A 186 -18.52 -1.22 -10.92
N GLY A 187 -19.35 -0.54 -11.71
CA GLY A 187 -20.77 -0.89 -11.81
C GLY A 187 -21.06 -2.10 -12.70
N SER A 188 -22.31 -2.57 -12.64
CA SER A 188 -22.82 -3.70 -13.42
C SER A 188 -23.10 -3.33 -14.89
N SER A 189 -23.22 -2.04 -15.20
CA SER A 189 -23.53 -1.52 -16.54
C SER A 189 -22.40 -0.67 -17.12
N GLY A 190 -21.20 -0.77 -16.54
CA GLY A 190 -19.99 -0.08 -17.02
C GLY A 190 -19.69 1.23 -16.30
N GLU A 191 -20.37 1.54 -15.20
CA GLU A 191 -20.14 2.75 -14.42
C GLU A 191 -18.73 2.76 -13.83
N PRO A 192 -18.02 3.92 -13.87
CA PRO A 192 -16.68 4.02 -13.33
C PRO A 192 -16.65 3.78 -11.82
N CYS A 193 -15.51 3.34 -11.31
CA CYS A 193 -15.25 3.36 -9.89
C CYS A 193 -15.28 4.80 -9.35
N ALA A 194 -15.87 4.98 -8.18
CA ALA A 194 -16.05 6.27 -7.52
C ALA A 194 -15.44 6.25 -6.11
N ASP A 195 -15.22 7.43 -5.54
CA ASP A 195 -14.73 7.54 -4.16
C ASP A 195 -15.61 6.74 -3.19
N SER A 196 -14.95 6.03 -2.30
CA SER A 196 -15.59 5.17 -1.30
C SER A 196 -16.06 6.01 -0.11
N ASP A 197 -17.16 5.58 0.52
CA ASP A 197 -17.73 6.24 1.70
C ASP A 197 -17.04 5.70 2.96
N TYR A 198 -16.51 6.58 3.82
CA TYR A 198 -15.86 6.20 5.06
C TYR A 198 -16.76 5.43 6.03
N ARG A 199 -18.08 5.64 5.97
CA ARG A 199 -19.06 4.90 6.78
C ARG A 199 -19.61 3.65 6.10
N ALA A 200 -19.28 3.43 4.83
CA ALA A 200 -19.78 2.32 4.04
C ALA A 200 -18.75 1.87 2.99
N ALA A 201 -17.49 1.73 3.41
CA ALA A 201 -16.39 1.41 2.52
C ALA A 201 -16.59 -0.01 2.00
N ARG A 202 -16.67 -0.20 0.69
CA ARG A 202 -16.97 -1.51 0.11
C ARG A 202 -15.83 -2.48 0.32
N ASN A 203 -16.18 -3.72 0.69
CA ASN A 203 -15.22 -4.81 0.78
C ASN A 203 -14.69 -5.19 -0.60
N ASN A 204 -15.58 -5.24 -1.60
CA ASN A 204 -15.25 -5.32 -3.01
C ASN A 204 -15.79 -4.08 -3.75
N PRO A 205 -14.94 -3.33 -4.46
CA PRO A 205 -15.39 -2.16 -5.21
C PRO A 205 -16.23 -2.52 -6.44
N LYS A 206 -16.07 -3.73 -7.01
CA LYS A 206 -16.84 -4.21 -8.16
C LYS A 206 -18.22 -4.70 -7.72
N VAL A 207 -19.26 -4.10 -8.29
CA VAL A 207 -20.63 -4.59 -8.18
C VAL A 207 -20.87 -5.59 -9.30
N CYS A 208 -21.11 -6.84 -8.93
CA CYS A 208 -21.56 -7.89 -9.82
C CYS A 208 -22.52 -8.81 -9.05
N GLY A 209 -23.37 -9.56 -9.76
CA GLY A 209 -24.41 -10.38 -9.11
C GLY A 209 -23.90 -11.43 -8.12
N THR A 210 -22.63 -11.85 -8.24
CA THR A 210 -21.95 -12.79 -7.34
C THR A 210 -20.88 -12.14 -6.46
N CYS A 211 -20.58 -10.86 -6.66
CA CYS A 211 -19.56 -10.12 -5.92
C CYS A 211 -20.03 -9.82 -4.50
N SER A 212 -19.07 -9.68 -3.57
CA SER A 212 -19.36 -9.24 -2.22
C SER A 212 -20.01 -7.86 -2.20
N THR A 213 -21.18 -7.75 -1.57
CA THR A 213 -21.89 -6.47 -1.34
C THR A 213 -21.61 -5.87 0.03
N GLY A 214 -20.70 -6.50 0.79
CA GLY A 214 -20.34 -6.08 2.13
C GLY A 214 -19.71 -4.68 2.15
N THR A 215 -20.07 -3.91 3.18
CA THR A 215 -19.46 -2.60 3.47
C THR A 215 -18.95 -2.59 4.89
N ARG A 216 -18.00 -1.68 5.16
CA ARG A 216 -17.41 -1.45 6.48
C ARG A 216 -17.54 0.02 6.85
N ASP A 217 -18.04 0.26 8.06
CA ASP A 217 -17.99 1.58 8.68
C ASP A 217 -16.65 1.74 9.40
N MET A 218 -15.81 2.63 8.88
CA MET A 218 -14.46 2.85 9.42
C MET A 218 -14.46 3.66 10.72
N VAL A 219 -15.60 4.23 11.14
CA VAL A 219 -15.75 4.88 12.46
C VAL A 219 -15.98 3.85 13.55
N THR A 220 -16.73 2.77 13.26
CA THR A 220 -17.11 1.77 14.26
C THR A 220 -16.34 0.47 14.14
N ASN A 221 -15.78 0.17 12.97
CA ASN A 221 -15.08 -1.08 12.67
C ASN A 221 -13.82 -0.83 11.81
N GLY A 222 -13.17 0.34 11.97
CA GLY A 222 -11.97 0.71 11.23
C GLY A 222 -10.70 -0.03 11.68
N ASN A 223 -10.67 -0.54 12.91
CA ASN A 223 -9.55 -1.31 13.46
C ASN A 223 -9.99 -2.72 13.90
N SER A 224 -9.04 -3.58 14.27
CA SER A 224 -9.32 -4.96 14.69
C SER A 224 -10.07 -5.12 16.01
N LYS A 225 -10.24 -4.05 16.79
CA LYS A 225 -10.88 -4.04 18.11
C LYS A 225 -12.31 -3.54 18.14
N GLY A 226 -12.83 -3.05 17.02
CA GLY A 226 -14.08 -2.29 17.01
C GLY A 226 -13.81 -0.87 17.51
N GLY A 227 -13.84 0.08 16.59
CA GLY A 227 -13.57 1.49 16.82
C GLY A 227 -13.12 2.19 15.55
N PRO A 228 -12.73 3.47 15.66
CA PRO A 228 -12.32 4.26 14.50
C PRO A 228 -11.04 3.73 13.86
N PHE A 229 -10.83 4.06 12.59
CA PHE A 229 -9.59 3.74 11.89
C PHE A 229 -8.38 4.36 12.59
N VAL A 230 -7.29 3.61 12.64
CA VAL A 230 -6.04 4.00 13.29
C VAL A 230 -4.90 3.73 12.34
N TYR A 231 -3.93 4.62 12.24
CA TYR A 231 -2.63 4.29 11.65
C TYR A 231 -1.52 4.89 12.50
N ASP A 232 -0.33 4.31 12.40
CA ASP A 232 0.83 4.72 13.15
C ASP A 232 1.92 5.19 12.18
N VAL A 233 2.71 6.17 12.60
CA VAL A 233 3.89 6.65 11.86
C VAL A 233 5.07 6.60 12.82
N TRP A 234 6.03 5.73 12.51
CA TRP A 234 7.21 5.49 13.34
C TRP A 234 8.26 6.60 13.24
N ILE A 235 9.11 6.65 14.25
CA ILE A 235 10.23 7.56 14.38
C ILE A 235 11.42 6.69 14.75
N ASP A 236 12.43 6.66 13.88
CA ASP A 236 13.70 5.98 14.12
C ASP A 236 14.47 6.75 15.20
N ASP A 237 14.23 6.43 16.46
CA ASP A 237 14.83 7.07 17.64
C ASP A 237 15.43 6.07 18.63
N SER A 238 15.15 4.78 18.42
CA SER A 238 15.58 3.67 19.24
C SER A 238 16.34 2.66 18.38
N GLY A 239 17.08 1.78 19.04
CA GLY A 239 17.91 0.82 18.33
C GLY A 239 18.35 -0.34 19.20
N PHE A 240 19.31 -1.13 18.71
CA PHE A 240 19.92 -2.20 19.51
C PHE A 240 21.40 -2.41 19.17
N THR A 241 22.17 -2.89 20.15
CA THR A 241 23.54 -3.37 19.91
C THR A 241 23.58 -4.82 19.43
N GLY A 242 24.65 -5.21 18.73
CA GLY A 242 24.82 -6.58 18.22
C GLY A 242 23.93 -6.89 17.02
N ASP A 243 23.72 -8.18 16.74
CA ASP A 243 23.08 -8.63 15.48
C ASP A 243 21.54 -8.74 15.55
N ARG A 244 20.95 -8.60 16.74
CA ARG A 244 19.50 -8.73 16.98
C ARG A 244 19.06 -8.01 18.24
N PRO A 245 17.79 -7.59 18.35
CA PRO A 245 17.22 -7.14 19.61
C PRO A 245 17.18 -8.28 20.62
N ARG A 246 17.40 -7.91 21.87
CA ARG A 246 17.35 -8.76 23.06
C ARG A 246 16.38 -8.14 24.06
N ARG A 247 15.94 -8.94 25.01
CA ARG A 247 14.90 -8.60 25.98
C ARG A 247 15.30 -9.11 27.38
N GLY A 248 14.37 -9.00 28.33
CA GLY A 248 14.52 -9.42 29.72
C GLY A 248 15.68 -8.69 30.39
N ASP A 249 16.52 -9.39 31.14
CA ASP A 249 17.69 -8.76 31.79
C ASP A 249 18.86 -8.59 30.80
N ASN A 250 18.77 -9.19 29.61
CA ASN A 250 19.72 -9.07 28.50
C ASN A 250 19.32 -8.02 27.46
N PHE A 251 18.33 -7.15 27.75
CA PHE A 251 17.90 -6.13 26.78
C PHE A 251 19.06 -5.24 26.36
N ASN A 252 19.09 -4.91 25.08
CA ASN A 252 20.25 -4.28 24.42
C ASN A 252 19.86 -3.04 23.61
N GLU A 253 18.79 -2.37 24.05
CA GLU A 253 18.29 -1.13 23.45
C GLU A 253 19.33 -0.01 23.60
N THR A 254 19.40 0.92 22.64
CA THR A 254 20.46 1.94 22.59
C THR A 254 20.00 3.40 22.57
N GLY A 255 18.72 3.69 22.44
CA GLY A 255 18.18 5.01 22.16
C GLY A 255 17.38 5.61 23.30
N VAL A 256 16.33 6.36 22.95
CA VAL A 256 15.51 7.13 23.93
C VAL A 256 14.84 6.21 24.95
N ALA A 257 14.59 4.97 24.55
CA ALA A 257 13.98 3.94 25.36
C ALA A 257 14.91 3.37 26.47
N ALA A 258 16.22 3.55 26.39
CA ALA A 258 17.19 3.09 27.41
C ALA A 258 17.28 4.01 28.64
N GLY A 259 16.48 5.07 28.68
CA GLY A 259 16.27 5.90 29.86
C GLY A 259 16.57 7.39 29.68
N VAL A 260 16.26 8.16 30.73
CA VAL A 260 16.35 9.63 30.73
C VAL A 260 17.79 10.11 30.51
N GLY A 261 18.00 10.87 29.43
CA GLY A 261 19.30 11.49 29.12
C GLY A 261 20.16 10.70 28.14
N VAL A 262 19.67 9.57 27.64
CA VAL A 262 20.26 8.86 26.49
C VAL A 262 19.81 9.58 25.21
N GLU A 263 20.76 9.82 24.30
CA GLU A 263 20.44 10.39 22.98
C GLU A 263 19.71 9.36 22.10
N ALA A 264 18.90 9.83 21.16
CA ALA A 264 18.29 8.96 20.17
C ALA A 264 19.36 8.14 19.42
N ALA A 265 19.09 6.85 19.22
CA ALA A 265 20.05 5.93 18.60
C ALA A 265 19.39 5.19 17.42
N PRO A 266 19.10 5.92 16.32
CA PRO A 266 18.47 5.35 15.15
C PRO A 266 19.31 4.23 14.54
N ASN A 267 18.66 3.17 14.08
CA ASN A 267 19.32 2.05 13.43
C ASN A 267 18.74 1.71 12.06
N THR A 268 17.76 2.47 11.56
CA THR A 268 17.04 2.26 10.29
C THR A 268 16.15 1.01 10.25
N TRP A 269 15.99 0.32 11.37
CA TRP A 269 15.06 -0.78 11.54
C TRP A 269 13.86 -0.30 12.33
N MET A 270 12.67 -0.74 11.94
CA MET A 270 11.47 -0.42 12.70
C MET A 270 11.34 -1.35 13.90
N ASP A 271 11.83 -0.86 15.02
CA ASP A 271 11.89 -1.56 16.28
C ASP A 271 10.58 -1.39 17.07
N LEU A 272 10.33 -2.30 18.00
CA LEU A 272 9.15 -2.15 18.86
C LEU A 272 9.30 -0.95 19.81
N TRP A 273 10.56 -0.64 20.15
CA TRP A 273 10.94 0.44 21.07
C TRP A 273 10.90 1.83 20.44
N ASP A 274 10.86 1.92 19.10
CA ASP A 274 10.74 3.19 18.40
C ASP A 274 9.48 3.94 18.84
N SER A 275 9.67 5.24 19.08
CA SER A 275 8.53 6.13 19.26
C SER A 275 7.69 6.21 17.99
N HIS A 276 6.40 6.52 18.16
CA HIS A 276 5.51 6.73 17.03
C HIS A 276 4.41 7.72 17.32
N VAL A 277 3.85 8.25 16.23
CA VAL A 277 2.63 9.06 16.26
C VAL A 277 1.47 8.18 15.80
N LYS A 278 0.55 7.91 16.71
CA LYS A 278 -0.69 7.19 16.47
C LYS A 278 -1.79 8.18 16.13
N ILE A 279 -2.39 8.05 14.95
CA ILE A 279 -3.47 8.91 14.47
C ILE A 279 -4.75 8.08 14.37
N THR A 280 -5.76 8.49 15.13
CA THR A 280 -7.10 7.90 15.11
C THR A 280 -8.05 8.86 14.38
N VAL A 281 -8.74 8.36 13.36
CA VAL A 281 -9.63 9.17 12.51
C VAL A 281 -11.09 8.78 12.80
N ASP A 282 -11.80 9.64 13.52
CA ASP A 282 -13.23 9.46 13.82
C ASP A 282 -14.09 10.08 12.71
N SER A 283 -15.38 10.14 12.93
CA SER A 283 -16.44 10.70 12.10
C SER A 283 -16.30 12.18 11.76
N GLY A 284 -15.64 12.98 12.61
CA GLY A 284 -15.46 14.41 12.37
C GLY A 284 -14.27 15.03 13.12
N SER A 285 -13.44 14.19 13.72
CA SER A 285 -12.29 14.60 14.51
C SER A 285 -11.16 13.61 14.33
N ILE A 286 -9.96 14.04 14.72
CA ILE A 286 -8.81 13.16 14.88
C ILE A 286 -8.30 13.24 16.32
N THR A 287 -7.74 12.13 16.78
CA THR A 287 -6.89 12.09 17.97
C THR A 287 -5.49 11.74 17.53
N VAL A 288 -4.52 12.54 17.96
CA VAL A 288 -3.10 12.33 17.65
C VAL A 288 -2.39 12.05 18.96
N SER A 289 -1.88 10.84 19.12
CA SER A 289 -1.20 10.38 20.33
C SER A 289 0.27 10.16 20.03
N LYS A 290 1.14 10.76 20.84
CA LYS A 290 2.58 10.46 20.87
C LYS A 290 2.77 9.25 21.75
N VAL A 291 3.43 8.24 21.23
CA VAL A 291 3.71 7.01 21.96
C VAL A 291 5.22 6.85 22.04
N SER A 292 5.73 6.69 23.25
CA SER A 292 7.14 6.39 23.52
C SER A 292 7.25 5.18 24.45
N TYR A 293 8.43 4.60 24.49
CA TYR A 293 8.73 3.41 25.28
C TYR A 293 9.91 3.67 26.20
N ASP A 294 9.92 3.01 27.36
CA ASP A 294 11.02 3.04 28.34
C ASP A 294 11.23 1.59 28.84
N PRO A 295 11.66 0.66 27.97
CA PRO A 295 11.87 -0.73 28.33
C PRO A 295 12.77 -0.87 29.57
N GLN A 296 12.24 -1.50 30.61
CA GLN A 296 12.96 -1.79 31.85
C GLN A 296 13.00 -3.29 32.10
N THR A 297 14.11 -3.72 32.69
CA THR A 297 14.43 -5.10 33.06
C THR A 297 13.54 -5.64 34.18
N SER A 298 13.61 -6.94 34.45
CA SER A 298 12.80 -7.58 35.50
C SER A 298 13.18 -7.12 36.91
N GLY A 299 14.42 -6.66 37.09
CA GLY A 299 14.95 -6.17 38.37
C GLY A 299 14.64 -4.70 38.68
N GLU A 300 14.04 -3.96 37.75
CA GLU A 300 13.73 -2.54 37.91
C GLU A 300 12.34 -2.29 38.52
N VAL A 301 12.06 -1.03 38.89
CA VAL A 301 10.85 -0.65 39.61
C VAL A 301 9.59 -0.81 38.74
N SER A 302 9.70 -0.66 37.42
CA SER A 302 8.60 -0.82 36.49
C SER A 302 8.98 -1.76 35.33
N PRO A 303 9.02 -3.08 35.52
CA PRO A 303 9.43 -4.01 34.46
C PRO A 303 8.48 -4.01 33.25
N GLY A 304 9.05 -4.16 32.05
CA GLY A 304 8.34 -4.27 30.78
C GLY A 304 8.61 -3.10 29.85
N LEU A 305 7.81 -2.93 28.79
CA LEU A 305 8.01 -1.88 27.76
C LEU A 305 7.78 -0.43 28.25
N ASN A 306 7.11 -0.24 29.38
CA ASN A 306 6.69 1.06 29.95
C ASN A 306 6.25 2.10 28.93
N LYS A 307 5.24 1.72 28.14
CA LYS A 307 4.64 2.59 27.14
C LYS A 307 4.04 3.84 27.78
N THR A 308 4.46 5.01 27.31
CA THR A 308 3.84 6.30 27.62
C THR A 308 3.02 6.80 26.43
N ILE A 309 1.85 7.35 26.70
CA ILE A 309 0.97 7.93 25.68
C ILE A 309 0.65 9.37 26.09
N VAL A 310 0.92 10.31 25.19
CA VAL A 310 0.59 11.72 25.37
C VAL A 310 -0.20 12.21 24.17
N ASP A 311 -1.45 12.60 24.37
CA ASP A 311 -2.27 13.17 23.30
C ASP A 311 -1.86 14.62 22.99
N LEU A 312 -1.78 14.96 21.71
CA LEU A 312 -1.52 16.31 21.22
C LEU A 312 -2.79 17.18 21.32
N GLY A 313 -2.68 18.34 21.97
CA GLY A 313 -3.85 19.15 22.34
C GLY A 313 -4.72 18.43 23.39
N ALA A 314 -5.90 18.96 23.72
CA ALA A 314 -6.81 18.34 24.69
C ALA A 314 -7.49 17.04 24.18
N GLY A 315 -6.79 16.18 23.44
CA GLY A 315 -7.22 14.83 23.05
C GLY A 315 -8.05 14.73 21.76
N THR A 316 -8.59 15.83 21.23
CA THR A 316 -9.42 15.79 20.01
C THR A 316 -9.28 17.07 19.22
N ILE A 317 -8.86 16.94 17.96
CA ILE A 317 -8.71 18.05 17.02
C ILE A 317 -9.82 17.91 15.98
N GLY A 318 -10.71 18.90 15.92
CA GLY A 318 -11.83 18.90 14.99
C GLY A 318 -12.24 20.32 14.64
N THR A 319 -12.21 20.64 13.34
CA THR A 319 -12.70 21.90 12.79
C THR A 319 -12.99 21.67 11.31
N ALA A 320 -14.26 21.39 10.97
CA ALA A 320 -14.67 21.04 9.60
C ALA A 320 -14.08 22.01 8.55
N GLY A 321 -13.49 21.46 7.48
CA GLY A 321 -12.89 22.24 6.39
C GLY A 321 -11.47 22.75 6.62
N VAL A 322 -10.85 22.47 7.77
CA VAL A 322 -9.45 22.81 8.02
C VAL A 322 -8.51 21.70 7.53
N CYS A 323 -7.43 22.09 6.84
CA CYS A 323 -6.44 21.20 6.26
C CYS A 323 -5.26 20.96 7.21
N TYR A 324 -4.92 19.70 7.46
CA TYR A 324 -3.83 19.29 8.34
C TYR A 324 -2.76 18.52 7.55
N ASP A 325 -1.52 18.97 7.64
CA ASP A 325 -0.39 18.39 6.89
C ASP A 325 -0.09 16.95 7.36
N ILE A 326 -0.29 16.67 8.64
CA ILE A 326 -0.10 15.33 9.23
C ILE A 326 -1.01 14.26 8.61
N LEU A 327 -2.17 14.65 8.04
CA LEU A 327 -3.09 13.75 7.36
C LEU A 327 -2.68 13.49 5.90
N GLY A 328 -1.66 14.19 5.46
CA GLY A 328 -1.13 14.24 4.09
C GLY A 328 0.27 13.65 3.93
N SER A 329 1.00 13.48 5.02
CA SER A 329 2.45 13.33 4.98
C SER A 329 2.97 12.66 6.25
N LYS A 330 3.69 11.55 6.07
CA LYS A 330 4.44 10.90 7.16
C LYS A 330 5.46 11.83 7.81
N ASN A 331 6.15 12.65 7.03
CA ASN A 331 7.18 13.56 7.57
C ASN A 331 6.57 14.60 8.51
N ASP A 332 5.39 15.10 8.18
CA ASP A 332 4.67 16.05 9.04
C ASP A 332 4.11 15.34 10.29
N ALA A 333 3.66 14.09 10.15
CA ALA A 333 3.28 13.27 11.29
C ALA A 333 4.47 13.00 12.23
N ILE A 334 5.66 12.70 11.71
CA ILE A 334 6.91 12.56 12.50
C ILE A 334 7.21 13.87 13.24
N ALA A 335 7.15 15.01 12.55
CA ALA A 335 7.41 16.32 13.16
C ALA A 335 6.45 16.63 14.33
N ALA A 336 5.20 16.15 14.25
CA ALA A 336 4.20 16.35 15.30
C ALA A 336 4.59 15.72 16.66
N PHE A 337 5.48 14.73 16.68
CA PHE A 337 5.94 14.10 17.92
C PHE A 337 6.59 15.11 18.89
N THR A 338 7.30 16.10 18.35
CA THR A 338 7.96 17.14 19.15
C THR A 338 7.09 18.39 19.37
N ALA A 339 5.91 18.47 18.75
CA ALA A 339 5.06 19.66 18.83
C ALA A 339 4.26 19.71 20.14
N ASP A 340 4.01 20.90 20.70
CA ASP A 340 3.14 21.04 21.88
C ASP A 340 1.65 21.08 21.53
N SER A 341 1.33 21.50 20.31
CA SER A 341 -0.03 21.59 19.79
C SER A 341 -0.03 21.35 18.28
N LEU A 342 -1.18 20.92 17.75
CA LEU A 342 -1.35 20.78 16.30
C LEU A 342 -1.98 22.05 15.72
N ALA A 343 -1.30 22.65 14.75
CA ALA A 343 -1.82 23.73 13.94
C ALA A 343 -2.10 23.26 12.50
N ALA A 344 -3.02 23.92 11.84
CA ALA A 344 -3.25 23.76 10.41
C ALA A 344 -2.18 24.54 9.63
N THR A 345 -1.37 23.83 8.84
CA THR A 345 -0.24 24.42 8.13
C THR A 345 -0.55 24.69 6.65
N ASN A 346 -1.55 24.00 6.08
CA ASN A 346 -1.97 24.10 4.67
C ASN A 346 -0.82 23.87 3.68
N GLY A 347 0.04 22.89 3.96
CA GLY A 347 1.13 22.47 3.08
C GLY A 347 0.65 21.75 1.81
N PRO A 348 1.56 21.44 0.88
CA PRO A 348 1.23 20.94 -0.47
C PRO A 348 0.41 19.64 -0.52
N ASN A 349 0.48 18.81 0.50
CA ASN A 349 -0.22 17.52 0.58
C ASN A 349 -1.23 17.46 1.73
N CYS A 350 -1.54 18.60 2.36
CA CYS A 350 -2.45 18.62 3.50
C CYS A 350 -3.81 18.00 3.15
N ARG A 351 -4.49 17.43 4.15
CA ARG A 351 -5.87 16.98 3.99
C ARG A 351 -6.76 17.52 5.09
N THR A 352 -7.99 17.87 4.72
CA THR A 352 -9.09 17.97 5.68
C THR A 352 -9.42 16.58 6.23
N ILE A 353 -10.14 16.54 7.37
CA ILE A 353 -10.60 15.27 7.95
C ILE A 353 -11.46 14.49 6.94
N ALA A 354 -12.33 15.18 6.19
CA ALA A 354 -13.16 14.56 5.16
C ALA A 354 -12.32 13.97 4.01
N GLU A 355 -11.30 14.69 3.53
CA GLU A 355 -10.39 14.17 2.49
C GLU A 355 -9.57 12.98 3.01
N ALA A 356 -9.12 13.01 4.26
CA ALA A 356 -8.43 11.88 4.88
C ALA A 356 -9.35 10.66 5.02
N GLN A 357 -10.61 10.86 5.43
CA GLN A 357 -11.64 9.82 5.50
C GLN A 357 -11.89 9.18 4.13
N THR A 358 -12.08 9.99 3.07
CA THR A 358 -12.20 9.47 1.70
C THR A 358 -10.94 8.72 1.27
N ASN A 359 -9.75 9.24 1.57
CA ASN A 359 -8.48 8.57 1.24
C ASN A 359 -8.36 7.20 1.94
N ILE A 360 -8.74 7.10 3.21
CA ILE A 360 -8.77 5.83 3.97
C ILE A 360 -9.81 4.87 3.38
N ALA A 361 -11.01 5.36 3.07
CA ALA A 361 -12.06 4.54 2.45
C ALA A 361 -11.62 4.01 1.08
N ASN A 362 -10.93 4.83 0.30
CA ASN A 362 -10.36 4.43 -0.99
C ASN A 362 -9.25 3.39 -0.82
N TRP A 363 -8.34 3.59 0.14
CA TRP A 363 -7.34 2.56 0.47
C TRP A 363 -8.02 1.23 0.79
N TYR A 364 -9.03 1.25 1.67
CA TYR A 364 -9.74 0.04 2.07
C TYR A 364 -10.36 -0.65 0.84
N SER A 365 -11.15 0.06 0.03
CA SER A 365 -11.86 -0.55 -1.09
C SER A 365 -10.98 -0.91 -2.28
N TYR A 366 -9.88 -0.19 -2.52
CA TYR A 366 -9.13 -0.29 -3.79
C TYR A 366 -7.67 -0.70 -3.64
N SER A 367 -7.10 -0.76 -2.42
CA SER A 367 -5.66 -0.97 -2.25
C SER A 367 -5.26 -1.89 -1.09
N ARG A 368 -6.17 -2.20 -0.16
CA ARG A 368 -5.82 -2.97 1.07
C ARG A 368 -5.30 -4.39 0.83
N ARG A 369 -5.52 -4.95 -0.38
CA ARG A 369 -5.12 -6.31 -0.75
C ARG A 369 -4.10 -6.30 -1.86
N ARG A 370 -3.21 -7.31 -1.89
CA ARG A 370 -2.20 -7.45 -2.94
C ARG A 370 -2.83 -7.55 -4.34
N MET A 371 -3.94 -8.29 -4.46
CA MET A 371 -4.68 -8.41 -5.72
C MET A 371 -5.32 -7.10 -6.17
N PHE A 372 -5.70 -6.23 -5.24
CA PHE A 372 -6.27 -4.93 -5.55
C PHE A 372 -5.22 -4.00 -6.18
N GLY A 373 -4.02 -3.97 -5.60
CA GLY A 373 -2.87 -3.29 -6.19
C GLY A 373 -2.53 -3.84 -7.59
N ALA A 374 -2.53 -5.16 -7.75
CA ALA A 374 -2.28 -5.80 -9.05
C ALA A 374 -3.35 -5.42 -10.10
N LYS A 375 -4.64 -5.47 -9.75
CA LYS A 375 -5.74 -5.06 -10.64
C LYS A 375 -5.57 -3.60 -11.09
N ASN A 376 -5.30 -2.69 -10.16
CA ASN A 376 -5.13 -1.27 -10.47
C ASN A 376 -3.90 -1.01 -11.36
N ALA A 377 -2.79 -1.69 -11.10
CA ALA A 377 -1.58 -1.55 -11.92
C ALA A 377 -1.81 -2.02 -13.36
N ILE A 378 -2.54 -3.12 -13.54
CA ILE A 378 -2.88 -3.64 -14.87
C ILE A 378 -3.79 -2.67 -15.61
N THR A 379 -4.84 -2.14 -14.97
CA THR A 379 -5.75 -1.19 -15.62
C THR A 379 -5.02 0.09 -16.01
N ALA A 380 -4.14 0.61 -15.15
CA ALA A 380 -3.30 1.75 -15.48
C ALA A 380 -2.42 1.51 -16.73
N VAL A 381 -1.83 0.32 -16.88
CA VAL A 381 -1.03 -0.03 -18.08
C VAL A 381 -1.91 -0.14 -19.33
N VAL A 382 -3.09 -0.75 -19.21
CA VAL A 382 -4.04 -0.90 -20.32
C VAL A 382 -4.53 0.46 -20.81
N ASP A 383 -4.88 1.35 -19.88
CA ASP A 383 -5.38 2.69 -20.19
C ASP A 383 -4.29 3.60 -20.77
N ALA A 384 -3.06 3.49 -20.26
CA ALA A 384 -1.93 4.26 -20.78
C ALA A 384 -1.52 3.83 -22.19
N GLN A 385 -1.80 2.59 -22.59
CA GLN A 385 -1.35 2.01 -23.85
C GLN A 385 -2.51 1.35 -24.63
N PRO A 386 -3.57 2.11 -25.00
CA PRO A 386 -4.78 1.56 -25.62
C PRO A 386 -4.53 0.95 -27.01
N ARG A 387 -3.35 1.20 -27.58
CA ARG A 387 -2.91 0.67 -28.87
C ARG A 387 -2.30 -0.73 -28.75
N PHE A 388 -2.16 -1.33 -27.58
CA PHE A 388 -1.74 -2.73 -27.45
C PHE A 388 -2.94 -3.67 -27.39
N ARG A 389 -2.71 -4.94 -27.72
CA ARG A 389 -3.66 -6.02 -27.43
C ARG A 389 -3.24 -6.66 -26.13
N TYR A 390 -4.20 -6.87 -25.25
CA TYR A 390 -3.95 -7.47 -23.95
C TYR A 390 -4.57 -8.85 -23.88
N GLY A 391 -3.76 -9.83 -23.49
CA GLY A 391 -4.25 -11.09 -22.98
C GLY A 391 -4.02 -11.16 -21.48
N ILE A 392 -4.93 -11.80 -20.76
CA ILE A 392 -4.79 -12.04 -19.33
C ILE A 392 -5.13 -13.51 -19.06
N THR A 393 -4.31 -14.17 -18.25
CA THR A 393 -4.62 -15.49 -17.70
C THR A 393 -4.20 -15.58 -16.24
N LYS A 394 -4.70 -16.61 -15.56
CA LYS A 394 -4.44 -16.87 -14.15
C LYS A 394 -3.58 -18.12 -13.98
N PHE A 395 -2.78 -18.15 -12.93
CA PHE A 395 -2.04 -19.31 -12.45
C PHE A 395 -2.63 -19.79 -11.11
N ARG A 396 -2.79 -21.11 -10.91
CA ARG A 396 -3.33 -21.79 -9.70
C ARG A 396 -4.86 -21.83 -9.49
N ASN A 397 -5.64 -21.14 -10.33
CA ASN A 397 -7.10 -21.31 -10.49
C ASN A 397 -7.92 -21.29 -9.18
N GLN A 398 -7.75 -20.28 -8.32
CA GLN A 398 -8.57 -20.09 -7.09
C GLN A 398 -9.74 -19.12 -7.32
N ASN A 399 -9.87 -18.51 -8.51
CA ASN A 399 -10.90 -17.57 -8.91
C ASN A 399 -10.94 -16.23 -8.13
N MET A 400 -9.86 -15.87 -7.43
CA MET A 400 -9.74 -14.64 -6.64
C MET A 400 -9.73 -13.38 -7.51
N PHE A 401 -9.17 -13.46 -8.72
CA PHE A 401 -9.25 -12.34 -9.66
C PHE A 401 -10.66 -12.10 -10.23
N THR A 402 -11.56 -13.08 -10.15
CA THR A 402 -12.90 -13.05 -10.74
C THR A 402 -14.05 -12.89 -9.76
N GLU A 403 -13.89 -13.32 -8.50
CA GLU A 403 -15.00 -13.40 -7.53
C GLU A 403 -14.58 -13.14 -6.07
N VAL A 404 -13.97 -11.99 -5.79
CA VAL A 404 -14.05 -11.40 -4.45
C VAL A 404 -14.64 -10.04 -4.59
#